data_AF-A0A8S8YMQ8-F1
#
_entry.id   AF-A0A8S8YMQ8-F1
#
_cell.length_a   1.000
_cell.length_b   1.000
_cell.length_c   1.000
_cell.angle_alpha   90.00
_cell.angle_beta   90.00
_cell.angle_gamma   90.00
#
_symmetry.space_group_name_H-M   'P 1'
#
loop_
_entity.id
_entity.type
_entity.pdbx_description
1 polymer ?
#
loop_
_entity_poly.entity_id
_entity_poly.type
_entity_poly.pdbx_seq_one_letter_code
_entity_poly.pdbx_strand_id
1 'polypeptide(L)'
;MGDTGSEWSRRLDEAKLSADAGKWIEAAECLSALAEELDDFHSRVEEAREMLEFLDGDWIKLRKRLESSGYGADNKDRISTEGYLAAANRALSEGQIDDCLESLGEADSSMEVLRRLV
;
A
#
# COMPACT_ATOMS: atom_id res chain seq x y z
N MET A 1 9.73 -8.35 2.14
CA MET A 1 10.41 -7.16 2.69
C MET A 1 11.29 -6.66 1.56
N GLY A 2 10.87 -5.62 0.85
CA GLY A 2 11.63 -5.05 -0.27
C GLY A 2 12.95 -4.41 0.17
N ASP A 3 13.55 -3.60 -0.71
CA ASP A 3 14.86 -2.96 -0.51
C ASP A 3 14.96 -2.22 0.84
N THR A 4 13.91 -1.50 1.24
CA THR A 4 13.81 -0.77 2.52
C THR A 4 13.95 -1.67 3.75
N GLY A 5 13.38 -2.87 3.73
CA GLY A 5 13.48 -3.79 4.87
C GLY A 5 14.91 -4.32 5.08
N SER A 6 15.68 -4.43 3.99
CA SER A 6 17.10 -4.80 4.07
C SER A 6 17.96 -3.65 4.63
N GLU A 7 17.60 -2.40 4.32
CA GLU A 7 18.23 -1.18 4.83
C GLU A 7 18.07 -1.06 6.34
N TRP A 8 16.83 -1.22 6.84
CA TRP A 8 16.54 -1.20 8.27
C TRP A 8 17.25 -2.32 9.03
N SER A 9 17.31 -3.52 8.45
CA SER A 9 18.04 -4.65 9.06
C SER A 9 19.53 -4.33 9.22
N ARG A 10 20.13 -3.74 8.18
CA ARG A 10 21.54 -3.29 8.22
C ARG A 10 21.77 -2.23 9.28
N ARG A 11 20.90 -1.22 9.39
CA ARG A 11 21.02 -0.16 10.42
C ARG A 11 20.87 -0.71 11.83
N LEU A 12 19.99 -1.69 12.02
CA LEU A 12 19.85 -2.38 13.30
C LEU A 12 21.13 -3.12 13.69
N ASP A 13 21.77 -3.80 12.73
CA ASP A 13 23.08 -4.45 12.94
C ASP A 13 24.19 -3.43 13.26
N GLU A 14 24.18 -2.26 12.60
CA GLU A 14 25.12 -1.16 12.91
C GLU A 14 24.93 -0.62 14.32
N ALA A 15 23.68 -0.39 14.75
CA ALA A 15 23.37 0.03 16.11
C ALA A 15 23.88 -0.99 17.14
N LYS A 16 23.72 -2.29 16.85
CA LYS A 16 24.23 -3.38 17.69
C LYS A 16 25.76 -3.37 17.79
N LEU A 17 26.46 -3.20 16.67
CA LEU A 17 27.93 -3.11 16.66
C LEU A 17 28.43 -1.90 17.46
N SER A 18 27.76 -0.76 17.35
CA SER A 18 28.09 0.45 18.13
C SER A 18 27.87 0.23 19.63
N ALA A 19 26.78 -0.45 20.00
CA ALA A 19 26.52 -0.85 21.37
C ALA A 19 27.61 -1.80 21.91
N ASP A 20 27.95 -2.86 21.17
CA ASP A 20 28.99 -3.82 21.53
C ASP A 20 30.37 -3.15 21.67
N ALA A 21 30.63 -2.09 20.90
CA ALA A 21 31.84 -1.26 20.99
C ALA A 21 31.83 -0.24 22.14
N GLY A 22 30.77 -0.20 22.95
CA GLY A 22 30.62 0.74 24.07
C GLY A 22 30.18 2.16 23.67
N LYS A 23 29.75 2.36 22.43
CA LYS A 23 29.29 3.65 21.89
C LYS A 23 27.78 3.79 22.04
N TRP A 24 27.33 3.83 23.29
CA TRP A 24 25.90 3.73 23.62
C TRP A 24 25.07 4.92 23.12
N ILE A 25 25.63 6.13 23.04
CA ILE A 25 24.93 7.31 22.52
C ILE A 25 24.66 7.15 21.02
N GLU A 26 25.67 6.76 20.24
CA GLU A 26 25.56 6.52 18.80
C GLU A 26 24.54 5.40 18.49
N ALA A 27 24.57 4.32 19.26
CA ALA A 27 23.59 3.24 19.15
C ALA A 27 22.15 3.72 19.48
N ALA A 28 21.99 4.53 20.53
CA ALA A 28 20.68 5.05 20.93
C ALA A 28 20.10 6.02 19.90
N GLU A 29 20.93 6.91 19.33
CA GLU A 29 20.53 7.82 18.25
C GLU A 29 20.09 7.04 17.00
N CYS A 30 20.86 6.02 16.61
CA CYS A 30 20.53 5.17 15.46
C CYS A 30 19.19 4.43 15.65
N LEU A 31 18.96 3.84 16.83
CA LEU A 31 17.70 3.16 17.15
C LEU A 31 16.52 4.12 17.20
N SER A 32 16.71 5.32 17.73
CA SER A 32 15.65 6.32 17.83
C SER A 32 15.20 6.78 16.44
N ALA A 33 16.16 7.07 15.55
CA ALA A 33 15.87 7.42 14.16
C ALA A 33 15.18 6.27 13.41
N LEU A 34 15.65 5.03 13.60
CA LEU A 34 15.02 3.85 12.98
C LEU A 34 13.59 3.62 13.49
N ALA A 35 13.33 3.86 14.78
CA ALA A 35 11.99 3.72 15.35
C ALA A 35 11.02 4.76 14.78
N GLU A 36 11.46 6.02 14.62
CA GLU A 36 10.66 7.09 14.01
C GLU A 36 10.30 6.77 12.56
N GLU A 37 11.26 6.26 11.77
CA GLU A 37 11.01 5.86 10.38
C GLU A 37 10.06 4.66 10.26
N LEU A 38 10.17 3.68 11.17
CA LEU A 38 9.25 2.54 11.20
C LEU A 38 7.82 2.95 11.59
N ASP A 39 7.69 3.93 12.48
CA ASP A 39 6.40 4.48 12.88
C ASP A 39 5.74 5.26 11.73
N ASP A 40 6.49 6.12 11.03
CA ASP A 40 6.02 6.80 9.82
C ASP A 40 5.60 5.81 8.74
N PHE A 41 6.43 4.79 8.46
CA PHE A 41 6.10 3.75 7.50
C PHE A 41 4.83 3.00 7.90
N HIS A 42 4.67 2.65 9.18
CA HIS A 42 3.47 1.98 9.67
C HIS A 42 2.22 2.84 9.47
N SER A 43 2.28 4.14 9.78
CA SER A 43 1.18 5.08 9.54
C SER A 43 0.78 5.08 8.06
N ARG A 44 1.76 5.17 7.15
CA ARG A 44 1.51 5.15 5.71
C ARG A 44 0.90 3.84 5.21
N VAL A 45 1.29 2.70 5.79
CA VAL A 45 0.67 1.39 5.49
C VAL A 45 -0.80 1.37 5.91
N GLU A 46 -1.12 1.88 7.11
CA GLU A 46 -2.50 1.93 7.59
C GLU A 46 -3.35 2.90 6.76
N GLU A 47 -2.83 4.07 6.41
CA GLU A 47 -3.53 5.00 5.50
C GLU A 47 -3.82 4.36 4.13
N ALA A 48 -2.83 3.69 3.52
CA ALA A 48 -3.03 3.00 2.24
C ALA A 48 -4.04 1.83 2.35
N ARG A 49 -4.05 1.13 3.50
CA ARG A 49 -5.04 0.09 3.80
C ARG A 49 -6.45 0.67 3.86
N GLU A 50 -6.64 1.78 4.58
CA GLU A 50 -7.94 2.44 4.67
C GLU A 50 -8.45 2.89 3.29
N MET A 51 -7.57 3.42 2.44
CA MET A 51 -7.92 3.79 1.06
C MET A 51 -8.35 2.58 0.22
N LEU A 52 -7.63 1.46 0.32
CA LEU A 52 -7.98 0.22 -0.38
C LEU A 52 -9.33 -0.32 0.09
N GLU A 53 -9.56 -0.40 1.41
CA GLU A 53 -10.82 -0.86 1.98
C GLU A 53 -12.00 0.01 1.54
N PHE A 54 -11.79 1.33 1.46
CA PHE A 54 -12.78 2.26 0.93
C PHE A 54 -13.12 1.97 -0.54
N LEU A 55 -12.10 1.84 -1.40
CA LEU A 55 -12.31 1.58 -2.82
C LEU A 55 -12.92 0.20 -3.07
N ASP A 56 -12.52 -0.84 -2.35
CA ASP A 56 -13.14 -2.17 -2.43
C ASP A 56 -14.64 -2.10 -2.05
N GLY A 57 -14.96 -1.36 -0.98
CA GLY A 57 -16.33 -1.14 -0.56
C GLY A 57 -17.17 -0.40 -1.60
N ASP A 58 -16.60 0.63 -2.24
CA ASP A 58 -17.27 1.37 -3.31
C ASP A 58 -17.40 0.53 -4.60
N TRP A 59 -16.36 -0.23 -4.94
CA TRP A 59 -16.36 -1.14 -6.09
C TRP A 59 -17.48 -2.16 -6.01
N ILE A 60 -17.71 -2.75 -4.84
CA ILE A 60 -18.82 -3.69 -4.63
C ILE A 60 -20.18 -3.06 -4.97
N LYS A 61 -20.38 -1.78 -4.64
CA LYS A 61 -21.63 -1.06 -4.93
C LYS A 61 -21.73 -0.72 -6.42
N LEU A 62 -20.65 -0.20 -7.00
CA LEU A 62 -20.57 0.15 -8.41
C LEU A 62 -20.80 -1.06 -9.31
N ARG A 63 -20.15 -2.19 -8.99
CA ARG A 63 -20.28 -3.45 -9.71
C ARG A 63 -21.74 -3.94 -9.78
N LYS A 64 -22.49 -3.83 -8.68
CA LYS A 64 -23.93 -4.18 -8.66
C LYS A 64 -24.75 -3.28 -9.60
N ARG A 65 -24.46 -1.98 -9.65
CA ARG A 65 -25.12 -1.04 -10.58
C ARG A 65 -24.80 -1.38 -12.03
N LEU A 66 -23.52 -1.65 -12.33
CA LEU A 66 -23.07 -2.07 -13.66
C LEU A 66 -23.79 -3.33 -14.14
N GLU A 67 -23.91 -4.34 -13.27
CA GLU A 67 -24.65 -5.57 -13.59
C GLU A 67 -26.12 -5.30 -13.89
N SER A 68 -26.77 -4.43 -13.11
CA SER A 68 -28.17 -4.05 -13.37
C SER A 68 -28.38 -3.26 -14.67
N SER A 69 -27.33 -2.58 -15.15
CA SER A 69 -27.33 -1.79 -16.38
C SER A 69 -26.81 -2.55 -17.61
N GLY A 70 -26.56 -3.86 -17.48
CA GLY A 70 -26.15 -4.74 -18.58
C GLY A 70 -24.65 -4.81 -18.84
N TYR A 71 -23.81 -4.21 -17.98
CA TYR A 71 -22.35 -4.34 -18.05
C TYR A 71 -21.90 -5.56 -17.24
N GLY A 72 -21.86 -6.72 -17.90
CA GLY A 72 -21.48 -8.02 -17.34
C GLY A 72 -20.00 -8.16 -16.99
N ALA A 73 -19.61 -9.30 -16.42
CA ALA A 73 -18.24 -9.56 -15.94
C ALA A 73 -17.18 -9.62 -17.07
N ASP A 74 -17.60 -9.72 -18.33
CA ASP A 74 -16.77 -9.66 -19.53
C ASP A 74 -16.44 -8.23 -19.98
N ASN A 75 -17.01 -7.21 -19.33
CA ASN A 75 -16.67 -5.82 -19.59
C ASN A 75 -15.19 -5.55 -19.24
N LYS A 76 -14.43 -5.07 -20.24
CA LYS A 76 -12.98 -4.84 -20.11
C LYS A 76 -12.63 -3.84 -19.02
N ASP A 77 -13.40 -2.77 -18.86
CA ASP A 77 -13.14 -1.75 -17.85
C ASP A 77 -13.36 -2.31 -16.43
N ARG A 78 -14.35 -3.19 -16.24
CA ARG A 78 -14.52 -3.93 -14.98
C ARG A 78 -13.32 -4.80 -14.66
N ILE A 79 -12.84 -5.57 -15.64
CA ILE A 79 -11.67 -6.44 -15.48
C ILE A 79 -10.43 -5.61 -15.14
N SER A 80 -10.24 -4.47 -15.79
CA SER A 80 -9.13 -3.55 -15.49
C SER A 80 -9.20 -3.02 -14.07
N THR A 81 -10.37 -2.52 -13.63
CA THR A 81 -10.57 -2.06 -12.24
C THR A 81 -10.25 -3.17 -11.23
N GLU A 82 -10.75 -4.39 -11.44
CA GLU A 82 -10.46 -5.53 -10.57
C GLU A 82 -8.96 -5.87 -10.55
N GLY A 83 -8.29 -5.74 -11.70
CA GLY A 83 -6.84 -5.89 -11.83
C GLY A 83 -6.06 -4.86 -11.01
N TYR A 84 -6.44 -3.58 -11.07
CA TYR A 84 -5.79 -2.52 -10.30
C TYR A 84 -6.01 -2.68 -8.79
N LEU A 85 -7.22 -3.03 -8.34
CA LEU A 85 -7.48 -3.32 -6.93
C LEU A 85 -6.68 -4.52 -6.43
N ALA A 86 -6.56 -5.57 -7.24
CA ALA A 86 -5.72 -6.72 -6.91
C ALA A 86 -4.22 -6.37 -6.86
N ALA A 87 -3.75 -5.51 -7.76
CA ALA A 87 -2.37 -5.00 -7.75
C ALA A 87 -2.10 -4.16 -6.50
N ALA A 88 -3.00 -3.25 -6.14
CA ALA A 88 -2.92 -2.44 -4.93
C ALA A 88 -2.84 -3.33 -3.67
N ASN A 89 -3.74 -4.31 -3.54
CA ASN A 89 -3.74 -5.24 -2.41
C ASN A 89 -2.43 -6.06 -2.31
N ARG A 90 -1.88 -6.46 -3.45
CA ARG A 90 -0.59 -7.17 -3.50
C ARG A 90 0.56 -6.26 -3.06
N ALA A 91 0.67 -5.07 -3.63
CA ALA A 91 1.70 -4.09 -3.29
C ALA A 91 1.67 -3.74 -1.80
N LEU A 92 0.48 -3.51 -1.24
CA LEU A 92 0.28 -3.28 0.20
C LEU A 92 0.79 -4.46 1.05
N SER A 93 0.47 -5.69 0.66
CA SER A 93 0.91 -6.90 1.36
C SER A 93 2.43 -7.11 1.31
N GLU A 94 3.09 -6.60 0.27
CA GLU A 94 4.54 -6.65 0.10
C GLU A 94 5.26 -5.44 0.76
N GLY A 95 4.50 -4.47 1.27
CA GLY A 95 5.02 -3.24 1.88
C GLY A 95 5.45 -2.18 0.87
N GLN A 96 5.03 -2.31 -0.39
CA GLN A 96 5.33 -1.38 -1.48
C GLN A 96 4.26 -0.29 -1.51
N ILE A 97 4.40 0.72 -0.64
CA ILE A 97 3.38 1.75 -0.45
C ILE A 97 3.17 2.58 -1.72
N ASP A 98 4.26 2.98 -2.39
CA ASP A 98 4.15 3.84 -3.58
C ASP A 98 3.45 3.12 -4.74
N ASP A 99 3.81 1.86 -5.00
CA ASP A 99 3.15 1.00 -6.00
C ASP A 99 1.67 0.75 -5.66
N CYS A 100 1.36 0.64 -4.37
CA CYS A 100 -0.02 0.52 -3.87
C CYS A 100 -0.82 1.78 -4.19
N LEU A 101 -0.30 2.97 -3.85
CA LEU A 101 -0.97 4.25 -4.09
C LEU A 101 -1.15 4.53 -5.58
N GLU A 102 -0.18 4.18 -6.42
CA GLU A 102 -0.31 4.28 -7.88
C GLU A 102 -1.46 3.39 -8.38
N SER A 103 -1.49 2.12 -7.94
CA SER A 103 -2.55 1.18 -8.31
C SER A 103 -3.93 1.62 -7.82
N LEU A 104 -4.03 2.23 -6.64
CA LEU A 104 -5.27 2.81 -6.12
C LEU A 104 -5.75 4.00 -6.97
N GLY A 105 -4.83 4.85 -7.43
CA GLY A 105 -5.15 5.96 -8.33
C GLY A 105 -5.69 5.51 -9.69
N GLU A 106 -5.09 4.45 -10.26
CA GLU A 106 -5.58 3.81 -11.48
C GLU A 106 -6.95 3.15 -11.28
N ALA A 107 -7.15 2.47 -10.13
CA ALA A 107 -8.43 1.87 -9.78
C ALA A 107 -9.54 2.93 -9.69
N ASP A 108 -9.33 4.02 -8.96
CA ASP A 108 -10.32 5.10 -8.82
C ASP A 108 -10.63 5.78 -10.16
N SER A 109 -9.60 6.05 -10.97
CA SER A 109 -9.77 6.63 -12.31
C SER A 109 -10.62 5.72 -13.22
N SER A 110 -10.36 4.41 -13.20
CA SER A 110 -11.15 3.42 -13.94
C SER A 110 -12.58 3.31 -13.41
N MET A 111 -12.75 3.34 -12.08
CA MET A 111 -14.07 3.34 -11.44
C MET A 111 -14.89 4.58 -11.81
N GLU A 112 -14.27 5.75 -11.91
CA GLU A 112 -14.95 6.99 -12.32
C GLU A 112 -15.46 6.94 -13.77
N VAL A 113 -14.70 6.32 -14.68
CA VAL A 113 -15.17 6.06 -16.04
C VAL A 113 -16.41 5.17 -16.03
N LEU A 114 -16.37 4.07 -15.27
CA LEU A 114 -17.49 3.15 -15.12
C LEU A 114 -18.72 3.80 -14.47
N ARG A 115 -18.52 4.68 -13.47
CA ARG A 115 -19.62 5.42 -12.82
C ARG A 115 -20.42 6.27 -13.80
N ARG A 116 -19.78 6.80 -14.87
CA ARG A 116 -20.46 7.61 -15.90
C ARG A 116 -21.38 6.81 -16.82
N LEU A 117 -21.30 5.47 -16.77
CA LEU A 117 -22.13 4.58 -17.57
C LEU A 117 -23.46 4.20 -16.90
N VAL A 118 -23.62 4.51 -15.60
CA VAL A 118 -24.72 4.01 -14.74
C VAL A 118 -25.34 5.05 -13.84
#